data_AF-A0A348WGE7-F1
#
_entry.id   AF-A0A348WGE7-F1
#
_cell.length_a   1.000
_cell.length_b   1.000
_cell.length_c   1.000
_cell.angle_alpha   90.00
_cell.angle_beta   90.00
_cell.angle_gamma   90.00
#
_symmetry.space_group_name_H-M   'P 1'
#
loop_
_entity.id
_entity.type
_entity.pdbx_description
1 polymer ?
#
loop_
_entity_poly.entity_id
_entity_poly.type
_entity_poly.pdbx_seq_one_letter_code
_entity_poly.pdbx_strand_id
1 'polypeptide(L)' 'PPGVGMGFKPPKYLKPGDVMELEIAGLGRQRQEVVADS' A
#
# COMPACT_ATOMS: atom_id res chain seq x y z
N PRO A 1 9.68 -0.56 7.18
CA PRO A 1 10.13 -1.97 7.03
C PRO A 1 10.77 -2.18 5.64
N PRO A 2 11.58 -3.24 5.43
CA PRO A 2 11.89 -3.70 4.07
C PRO A 2 10.61 -4.10 3.33
N GLY A 3 10.63 -4.09 2.00
CA GLY A 3 9.46 -4.42 1.17
C GLY A 3 8.61 -3.23 0.71
N VAL A 4 9.03 -1.99 0.95
CA VAL A 4 8.43 -0.81 0.28
C VAL A 4 8.63 -0.92 -1.24
N GLY A 5 7.62 -0.49 -2.01
CA GLY A 5 7.57 -0.67 -3.48
C GLY A 5 8.78 -0.15 -4.26
N MET A 6 9.40 0.93 -3.77
CA MET A 6 10.62 1.53 -4.32
C MET A 6 11.84 0.59 -4.30
N GLY A 7 11.89 -0.40 -3.39
CA GLY A 7 13.02 -1.32 -3.24
C GLY A 7 13.04 -2.50 -4.21
N PHE A 8 11.97 -2.71 -4.99
CA PHE A 8 11.90 -3.80 -5.96
C PHE A 8 12.69 -3.48 -7.26
N LYS A 9 13.06 -4.51 -8.01
CA LYS A 9 13.63 -4.39 -9.37
C LYS A 9 12.80 -5.26 -10.33
N PRO A 10 11.99 -4.66 -11.23
CA PRO A 10 11.68 -3.22 -11.33
C PRO A 10 10.92 -2.69 -10.10
N PRO A 11 11.00 -1.37 -9.80
CA PRO A 11 10.21 -0.75 -8.73
C PRO A 11 8.71 -0.95 -8.94
N LYS A 12 7.96 -1.03 -7.85
CA LYS A 12 6.51 -1.15 -7.85
C LYS A 12 5.90 0.08 -7.16
N TYR A 13 4.90 0.67 -7.80
CA TYR A 13 4.13 1.79 -7.25
C TYR A 13 2.64 1.46 -7.29
N LEU A 14 1.89 2.12 -6.43
CA LEU A 14 0.43 2.01 -6.37
C LEU A 14 -0.21 2.56 -7.65
N LYS A 15 -1.37 2.02 -8.00
CA LYS A 15 -2.19 2.39 -9.15
C LYS A 15 -3.64 2.62 -8.71
N PRO A 16 -4.43 3.42 -9.46
CA PRO A 16 -5.85 3.51 -9.22
C PRO A 16 -6.51 2.12 -9.24
N GLY A 17 -7.34 1.83 -8.23
CA GLY A 17 -7.95 0.53 -7.99
C GLY A 17 -7.13 -0.44 -7.12
N ASP A 18 -5.87 -0.13 -6.78
CA ASP A 18 -5.12 -0.92 -5.80
C ASP A 18 -5.72 -0.74 -4.40
N VAL A 19 -5.72 -1.82 -3.62
CA VAL A 19 -6.17 -1.81 -2.21
C VAL A 19 -4.97 -2.06 -1.30
N MET A 20 -4.72 -1.14 -0.38
CA MET A 20 -3.72 -1.27 0.68
C MET A 20 -4.37 -1.67 1.99
N GLU A 21 -3.75 -2.63 2.69
CA GLU A 21 -4.16 -3.04 4.03
C GLU A 21 -2.95 -3.07 4.98
N LEU A 22 -3.14 -2.53 6.19
CA LEU A 22 -2.12 -2.48 7.24
C LEU A 22 -2.75 -2.94 8.55
N GLU A 23 -2.01 -3.66 9.38
CA GLU A 23 -2.49 -4.11 10.69
C GLU A 23 -1.38 -4.04 11.74
N ILE A 24 -1.76 -3.65 12.95
CA ILE A 24 -0.91 -3.72 14.14
C ILE A 24 -1.71 -4.46 15.22
N ALA A 25 -1.16 -5.59 15.70
CA ALA A 25 -1.81 -6.42 16.71
C ALA A 25 -2.15 -5.60 17.97
N GLY A 26 -3.40 -5.69 18.43
CA GLY A 26 -3.91 -4.92 19.58
C GLY A 26 -4.25 -3.46 19.30
N LEU A 27 -3.92 -2.92 18.12
CA LEU A 27 -4.27 -1.54 17.71
C LEU A 27 -5.33 -1.51 16.58
N GLY A 28 -5.35 -2.52 15.71
CA GLY A 28 -6.38 -2.71 14.68
C GLY A 28 -5.83 -2.73 13.25
N ARG A 29 -6.74 -2.72 12.27
CA ARG A 29 -6.48 -2.82 10.82
C ARG A 29 -7.03 -1.61 10.07
N GLN A 30 -6.25 -1.10 9.11
CA GLN A 30 -6.62 -0.03 8.17
C GLN A 30 -6.71 -0.59 6.75
N ARG A 31 -7.73 -0.20 5.98
CA ARG A 31 -7.90 -0.51 4.56
C ARG A 31 -8.11 0.78 3.77
N GLN A 32 -7.44 0.91 2.63
CA GLN A 32 -7.48 2.09 1.75
C GLN A 32 -7.59 1.64 0.29
N GLU A 33 -8.45 2.28 -0.48
CA GLU A 33 -8.48 2.13 -1.94
C GLU A 33 -7.76 3.32 -2.58
N VAL A 34 -6.87 3.04 -3.52
CA VAL A 34 -6.11 4.06 -4.24
C VAL A 34 -6.95 4.59 -5.38
N VAL A 35 -7.17 5.91 -5.41
CA VAL A 35 -7.85 6.60 -6.51
C VAL A 35 -6.85 7.49 -7.25
N ALA A 36 -7.14 7.78 -8.53
CA ALA A 36 -6.42 8.84 -9.24
C ALA A 36 -6.81 10.21 -8.66
N ASP A 37 -5.88 11.17 -8.73
CA ASP A 37 -6.22 12.57 -8.57
C ASP A 37 -7.04 13.04 -9.78
N SER A 38 -7.92 14.04 -9.57
CA SER A 38 -8.97 14.45 -10.53
C SER A 38 -8.56 15.57 -11.48
#